data_AF-A0A8C5D858-F1
#
_entry.id   AF-A0A8C5D858-F1
#
_cell.length_a   1.000
_cell.length_b   1.000
_cell.length_c   1.000
_cell.angle_alpha   90.00
_cell.angle_beta   90.00
_cell.angle_gamma   90.00
#
_symmetry.space_group_name_H-M   'P 1'
#
loop_
_entity.id
_entity.type
_entity.pdbx_description
1 polymer ?
#
loop_
_entity_poly.entity_id
_entity_poly.type
_entity_poly.pdbx_seq_one_letter_code
_entity_poly.pdbx_strand_id
1 'polypeptide(L)'
;MPTDIVEMQKSDPSLVPLFQEVGAAAGEMFEYILDNDILYRQQGTVQQLVVPQVVRSTILKLGHSVPWAGHLGKHKTAARILHYFYWPGLHKDVAQFCHSCPQCQITSPRMPSRAPLQNMPIIGTPFERIGMDIVGPVERSKSGYRYMLVISDYATKYPEVFPLKNIKAKTVAFCLVQFFSRVGFPREILTDQGTNFMSTLLKQVYQLLGIRRLRTTPYHPQTDGLTERFNQTLKQMLRKFVNNTGTDWDQWLPYLLFAYREVPQASTGFSPFELLYGHEVRGPLSLLREIWEEQEGRGEPVNVVSYVVQMRERLERMSELAQAHMKKAQQQQKSGYDQSARERSFSPGQQVLVLLPSENDKLLAKWQGPVKVIKKLGPTTYQVEGPGQR
;
A
#
# COMPACT_ATOMS: atom_id res chain seq x y z
N MET A 1 -32.88 21.82 29.04
CA MET A 1 -33.88 21.15 28.19
C MET A 1 -35.02 22.12 28.01
N PRO A 2 -35.56 22.32 26.80
CA PRO A 2 -36.74 23.15 26.64
C PRO A 2 -37.87 22.60 27.53
N THR A 3 -38.52 23.50 28.26
CA THR A 3 -39.45 23.16 29.35
C THR A 3 -40.88 22.98 28.87
N ASP A 4 -41.22 23.45 27.65
CA ASP A 4 -42.57 23.36 27.11
C ASP A 4 -42.60 22.58 25.79
N ILE A 5 -42.81 21.26 25.89
CA ILE A 5 -42.93 20.37 24.73
C ILE A 5 -44.22 20.59 23.95
N VAL A 6 -45.27 21.06 24.62
CA VAL A 6 -46.59 21.30 24.02
C VAL A 6 -46.50 22.46 23.03
N GLU A 7 -45.92 23.59 23.45
CA GLU A 7 -45.72 24.75 22.58
C GLU A 7 -44.84 24.38 21.38
N MET A 8 -43.74 23.65 21.61
CA MET A 8 -42.84 23.23 20.53
C MET A 8 -43.50 22.28 19.53
N GLN A 9 -44.38 21.37 19.97
CA GLN A 9 -45.10 20.49 19.06
C GLN A 9 -46.13 21.28 18.24
N LYS A 10 -46.92 22.15 18.88
CA LYS A 10 -47.96 22.95 18.23
C LYS A 10 -47.40 23.96 17.22
N SER A 11 -46.20 24.48 17.48
CA SER A 11 -45.50 25.43 16.60
C SER A 11 -44.69 24.78 15.47
N ASP A 12 -44.52 23.45 15.45
CA ASP A 12 -43.75 22.75 14.43
C ASP A 12 -44.61 22.39 13.19
N PRO A 13 -44.37 23.00 12.02
CA PRO A 13 -45.14 22.73 10.82
C PRO A 13 -45.08 21.26 10.35
N SER A 14 -43.99 20.55 10.67
CA SER A 14 -43.80 19.15 10.28
C SER A 14 -44.71 18.19 11.05
N LEU A 15 -45.30 18.63 12.16
CA LEU A 15 -46.18 17.82 12.99
C LEU A 15 -47.67 18.12 12.75
N VAL A 16 -48.00 19.22 12.06
CA VAL A 16 -49.39 19.62 11.76
C VAL A 16 -50.23 18.49 11.15
N PRO A 17 -49.75 17.71 10.16
CA PRO A 17 -50.52 16.58 9.62
C PRO A 17 -50.84 15.52 10.68
N LEU A 18 -49.90 15.27 11.60
CA LEU A 18 -50.05 14.25 12.63
C LEU A 18 -51.08 14.64 13.69
N PHE A 19 -51.21 15.95 13.99
CA PHE A 19 -52.28 16.46 14.85
C PHE A 19 -53.67 16.29 14.22
N GLN A 20 -53.77 16.35 12.89
CA GLN A 20 -55.03 16.15 12.16
C GLN A 20 -55.44 14.66 12.10
N GLU A 21 -54.49 13.75 12.25
CA GLU A 21 -54.70 12.30 12.25
C GLU A 21 -55.10 11.73 13.63
N VAL A 22 -55.12 12.56 14.68
CA VAL A 22 -55.51 12.14 16.03
C VAL A 22 -56.98 11.69 16.04
N GLY A 23 -57.23 10.44 16.44
CA GLY A 23 -58.59 9.87 16.52
C GLY A 23 -59.14 9.31 15.20
N ALA A 24 -58.35 9.25 14.12
CA ALA A 24 -58.72 8.53 12.90
C ALA A 24 -58.65 7.00 13.14
N ALA A 25 -59.77 6.28 12.94
CA ALA A 25 -59.83 4.84 13.23
C ALA A 25 -59.45 3.93 12.03
N ALA A 26 -58.51 3.03 12.34
CA ALA A 26 -58.40 1.61 11.96
C ALA A 26 -58.04 1.21 10.52
N GLY A 27 -56.75 0.90 10.35
CA GLY A 27 -56.18 0.13 9.24
C GLY A 27 -54.65 0.02 9.32
N GLU A 28 -54.00 0.93 10.06
CA GLU A 28 -52.55 1.04 10.10
C GLU A 28 -51.91 0.42 11.36
N MET A 29 -50.63 0.09 11.27
CA MET A 29 -49.84 -0.54 12.34
C MET A 29 -49.64 0.33 13.60
N PHE A 30 -50.14 1.57 13.62
CA PHE A 30 -49.97 2.56 14.70
C PHE A 30 -51.08 3.62 14.65
N GLU A 31 -51.24 4.38 15.73
CA GLU A 31 -52.19 5.50 15.84
C GLU A 31 -51.53 6.72 16.51
N TYR A 32 -52.10 7.91 16.31
CA TYR A 32 -51.67 9.14 16.98
C TYR A 32 -52.66 9.52 18.08
N ILE A 33 -52.14 9.81 19.28
CA ILE A 33 -52.95 10.13 20.46
C ILE A 33 -52.45 11.42 21.13
N LEU A 34 -53.36 12.12 21.80
CA LEU A 34 -53.03 13.26 22.66
C LEU A 34 -53.21 12.88 24.12
N ASP A 35 -52.17 13.08 24.91
CA ASP A 35 -52.20 12.92 26.36
C ASP A 35 -51.65 14.20 27.01
N ASN A 36 -52.45 14.87 27.83
CA ASN A 36 -52.15 16.19 28.42
C ASN A 36 -51.61 17.21 27.41
N ASP A 37 -52.30 17.38 26.27
CA ASP A 37 -51.91 18.25 25.14
C ASP A 37 -50.62 17.86 24.40
N ILE A 38 -50.01 16.72 24.75
CA ILE A 38 -48.78 16.23 24.13
C ILE A 38 -49.11 15.15 23.09
N LEU A 39 -48.55 15.28 21.90
CA LEU A 39 -48.72 14.33 20.80
C LEU A 39 -47.81 13.11 20.95
N TYR A 40 -48.41 11.92 20.89
CA TYR A 40 -47.74 10.63 20.92
C TYR A 40 -48.13 9.77 19.71
N ARG A 41 -47.25 8.84 19.35
CA ARG A 41 -47.52 7.73 18.44
C ARG A 41 -47.60 6.44 19.24
N GLN A 42 -48.73 5.76 19.16
CA GLN A 42 -48.96 4.48 19.83
C GLN A 42 -48.77 3.34 18.82
N GLN A 43 -47.86 2.41 19.13
CA GLN A 43 -47.62 1.22 18.32
C GLN A 43 -47.68 -0.02 19.23
N GLY A 44 -48.83 -0.69 19.25
CA GLY A 44 -49.10 -1.78 20.19
C GLY A 44 -49.06 -1.27 21.64
N THR A 45 -48.14 -1.80 22.45
CA THR A 45 -47.94 -1.38 23.85
C THR A 45 -46.90 -0.27 24.02
N VAL A 46 -46.24 0.16 22.94
CA VAL A 46 -45.18 1.17 23.00
C VAL A 46 -45.75 2.54 22.63
N GLN A 47 -45.66 3.47 23.58
CA GLN A 47 -46.02 4.87 23.39
C GLN A 47 -44.76 5.69 23.11
N GLN A 48 -44.72 6.39 21.98
CA GLN A 48 -43.57 7.17 21.51
C GLN A 48 -43.93 8.65 21.50
N LEU A 49 -43.19 9.48 22.22
CA LEU A 49 -43.38 10.93 22.18
C LEU A 49 -43.03 11.48 20.80
N VAL A 50 -43.94 12.22 20.17
CA VAL A 50 -43.67 12.82 18.86
C VAL A 50 -42.76 14.04 19.03
N VAL A 51 -41.67 14.10 18.27
CA VAL A 51 -40.58 15.04 18.54
C VAL A 51 -40.56 16.20 17.54
N PRO A 52 -40.61 17.46 18.00
CA PRO A 52 -40.45 18.62 17.14
C PRO A 52 -39.01 18.78 16.66
N GLN A 53 -38.82 19.34 15.46
CA GLN A 53 -37.56 19.42 14.74
C GLN A 53 -36.44 20.05 15.56
N VAL A 54 -36.77 21.07 16.36
CA VAL A 54 -35.82 21.81 17.20
C VAL A 54 -35.07 20.95 18.21
N VAL A 55 -35.66 19.85 18.71
CA VAL A 55 -35.02 18.97 19.70
C VAL A 55 -34.51 17.63 19.14
N ARG A 56 -34.83 17.30 17.88
CA ARG A 56 -34.39 16.04 17.23
C ARG A 56 -32.87 15.86 17.30
N SER A 57 -32.10 16.93 17.10
CA SER A 57 -30.64 16.88 17.15
C SER A 57 -30.09 16.46 18.53
N THR A 58 -30.75 16.88 19.61
CA THR A 58 -30.40 16.50 20.99
C THR A 58 -30.68 15.02 21.23
N ILE A 59 -31.83 14.53 20.76
CA ILE A 59 -32.20 13.12 20.87
C ILE A 59 -31.26 12.22 20.05
N LEU A 60 -30.89 12.64 18.84
CA LEU A 60 -29.89 11.93 18.03
C LEU A 60 -28.53 11.85 18.74
N LYS A 61 -28.07 12.95 19.35
CA LYS A 61 -26.84 12.98 20.16
C LYS A 61 -26.92 12.03 21.36
N LEU A 62 -28.03 12.05 22.11
CA LEU A 62 -28.25 11.15 23.25
C LEU A 62 -28.41 9.68 22.84
N GLY A 63 -29.01 9.43 21.69
CA GLY A 63 -29.26 8.08 21.17
C GLY A 63 -28.02 7.41 20.57
N HIS A 64 -27.01 8.17 20.17
CA HIS A 64 -25.83 7.68 19.47
C HIS A 64 -24.48 8.04 20.12
N SER A 65 -24.26 9.31 20.48
CA SER A 65 -22.91 9.85 20.74
C SER A 65 -22.45 9.82 22.20
N VAL A 66 -23.36 9.68 23.17
CA VAL A 66 -22.97 9.63 24.59
C VAL A 66 -22.37 8.26 24.95
N PRO A 67 -21.53 8.17 26.01
CA PRO A 67 -20.94 6.89 26.42
C PRO A 67 -21.98 5.78 26.63
N TRP A 68 -23.11 6.10 27.25
CA TRP A 68 -24.25 5.19 27.46
C TRP A 68 -24.90 4.70 26.16
N ALA A 69 -24.72 5.44 25.06
CA ALA A 69 -25.25 5.08 23.75
C ALA A 69 -24.30 4.22 22.92
N GLY A 70 -22.99 4.33 23.15
CA GLY A 70 -21.97 3.43 22.62
C GLY A 70 -21.78 3.46 21.10
N HIS A 71 -22.13 4.54 20.40
CA HIS A 71 -21.91 4.70 18.95
C HIS A 71 -22.43 3.55 18.08
N LEU A 72 -23.53 2.90 18.51
CA LEU A 72 -24.08 1.76 17.81
C LEU A 72 -24.55 2.12 16.38
N GLY A 73 -24.62 1.12 15.52
CA GLY A 73 -25.04 1.30 14.13
C GLY A 73 -26.51 1.75 14.00
N LYS A 74 -26.84 2.33 12.84
CA LYS A 74 -28.13 2.98 12.53
C LYS A 74 -29.38 2.22 12.99
N HIS A 75 -29.41 0.88 12.85
CA HIS A 75 -30.56 0.07 13.25
C HIS A 75 -30.76 0.03 14.77
N LYS A 76 -29.67 -0.17 15.53
CA LYS A 76 -29.73 -0.19 17.01
C LYS A 76 -30.01 1.20 17.57
N THR A 77 -29.42 2.24 16.98
CA THR A 77 -29.73 3.63 17.36
C THR A 77 -31.19 3.97 17.08
N ALA A 78 -31.73 3.60 15.92
CA ALA A 78 -33.14 3.82 15.62
C ALA A 78 -34.05 3.06 16.58
N ALA A 79 -33.77 1.79 16.86
CA ALA A 79 -34.56 0.98 17.80
C ALA A 79 -34.56 1.60 19.22
N ARG A 80 -33.41 2.08 19.70
CA ARG A 80 -33.33 2.78 21.00
C ARG A 80 -34.19 4.03 21.03
N ILE A 81 -34.12 4.85 19.98
CA ILE A 81 -34.88 6.11 19.91
C ILE A 81 -36.38 5.78 19.82
N LEU A 82 -36.77 4.83 18.97
CA LEU A 82 -38.15 4.37 18.79
C LEU A 82 -38.74 3.72 20.04
N HIS A 83 -37.95 3.38 21.06
CA HIS A 83 -38.53 2.95 22.32
C HIS A 83 -39.23 4.09 23.08
N TYR A 84 -38.84 5.35 22.83
CA TYR A 84 -39.33 6.51 23.57
C TYR A 84 -39.88 7.63 22.67
N PHE A 85 -39.38 7.75 21.44
CA PHE A 85 -39.55 8.94 20.60
C PHE A 85 -39.83 8.57 19.14
N TYR A 86 -40.61 9.41 18.46
CA TYR A 86 -40.91 9.27 17.04
C TYR A 86 -40.93 10.62 16.32
N TRP A 87 -40.59 10.62 15.02
CA TRP A 87 -40.94 11.69 14.08
C TRP A 87 -40.93 11.15 12.64
N PRO A 88 -41.64 11.80 11.71
CA PRO A 88 -41.59 11.44 10.30
C PRO A 88 -40.16 11.55 9.76
N GLY A 89 -39.64 10.47 9.19
CA GLY A 89 -38.26 10.41 8.66
C GLY A 89 -37.18 10.01 9.66
N LEU A 90 -37.52 9.59 10.89
CA LEU A 90 -36.55 9.19 11.93
C LEU A 90 -35.44 8.26 11.43
N HIS A 91 -35.77 7.22 10.68
CA HIS A 91 -34.76 6.29 10.15
C HIS A 91 -33.74 6.96 9.23
N LYS A 92 -34.19 7.93 8.40
CA LYS A 92 -33.34 8.69 7.50
C LYS A 92 -32.41 9.60 8.31
N ASP A 93 -32.94 10.32 9.28
CA ASP A 93 -32.18 11.23 10.14
C ASP A 93 -31.14 10.47 10.99
N VAL A 94 -31.52 9.34 11.58
CA VAL A 94 -30.60 8.46 12.31
C VAL A 94 -29.50 7.94 11.39
N ALA A 95 -29.85 7.47 10.19
CA ALA A 95 -28.86 6.98 9.23
C ALA A 95 -27.88 8.09 8.82
N GLN A 96 -28.38 9.30 8.56
CA GLN A 96 -27.55 10.46 8.23
C GLN A 96 -26.64 10.84 9.40
N PHE A 97 -27.17 10.91 10.62
CA PHE A 97 -26.42 11.25 11.82
C PHE A 97 -25.30 10.26 12.14
N CYS A 98 -25.60 8.95 12.11
CA CYS A 98 -24.57 7.91 12.28
C CYS A 98 -23.52 7.96 11.16
N HIS A 99 -23.92 8.27 9.92
CA HIS A 99 -23.01 8.38 8.78
C HIS A 99 -22.06 9.58 8.89
N SER A 100 -22.53 10.70 9.43
CA SER A 100 -21.75 11.93 9.62
C SER A 100 -21.00 11.97 10.96
N CYS A 101 -21.13 10.95 11.82
CA CYS A 101 -20.48 10.95 13.12
C CYS A 101 -18.94 10.85 12.99
N PRO A 102 -18.16 11.84 13.46
CA PRO A 102 -16.70 11.85 13.29
C PRO A 102 -16.02 10.64 13.94
N GLN A 103 -16.45 10.26 15.15
CA GLN A 103 -15.89 9.12 15.88
C GLN A 103 -16.11 7.81 15.12
N CYS A 104 -17.32 7.61 14.57
CA CYS A 104 -17.62 6.43 13.76
C CYS A 104 -16.87 6.44 12.43
N GLN A 105 -16.70 7.60 11.77
CA GLN A 105 -15.95 7.68 10.51
C GLN A 105 -14.47 7.32 10.67
N ILE A 106 -13.86 7.67 11.81
CA ILE A 106 -12.46 7.37 12.13
C ILE A 106 -12.28 5.91 12.57
N THR A 107 -13.21 5.38 13.38
CA THR A 107 -13.08 4.04 13.98
C THR A 107 -13.67 2.92 13.15
N SER A 108 -14.52 3.22 12.17
CA SER A 108 -15.18 2.18 11.37
C SER A 108 -14.13 1.36 10.60
N PRO A 109 -14.18 0.02 10.67
CA PRO A 109 -13.24 -0.88 9.99
C PRO A 109 -13.51 -0.97 8.49
N ARG A 110 -13.90 0.13 7.83
CA ARG A 110 -14.04 0.19 6.38
C ARG A 110 -12.65 0.10 5.78
N MET A 111 -12.18 -1.12 5.56
CA MET A 111 -11.08 -1.39 4.64
C MET A 111 -11.45 -0.73 3.32
N PRO A 112 -10.73 0.32 2.90
CA PRO A 112 -11.04 0.96 1.64
C PRO A 112 -10.78 -0.08 0.55
N SER A 113 -11.78 -0.33 -0.29
CA SER A 113 -11.58 -1.04 -1.55
C SER A 113 -10.34 -0.49 -2.25
N ARG A 114 -9.44 -1.39 -2.63
CA ARG A 114 -8.16 -1.05 -3.23
C ARG A 114 -8.40 -0.31 -4.56
N ALA A 115 -7.58 0.68 -4.87
CA ALA A 115 -7.61 1.30 -6.19
C ALA A 115 -6.99 0.34 -7.23
N PRO A 116 -7.38 0.41 -8.51
CA PRO A 116 -6.80 -0.46 -9.55
C PRO A 116 -5.28 -0.36 -9.62
N LEU A 117 -4.60 -1.49 -9.85
CA LEU A 117 -3.14 -1.56 -9.93
C LEU A 117 -2.64 -0.78 -11.15
N GLN A 118 -1.64 0.07 -10.95
CA GLN A 118 -0.93 0.75 -12.02
C GLN A 118 0.35 -0.05 -12.33
N ASN A 119 0.48 -0.53 -13.56
CA ASN A 119 1.66 -1.29 -13.96
C ASN A 119 2.86 -0.36 -14.06
N MET A 120 3.99 -0.79 -13.51
CA MET A 120 5.26 -0.10 -13.72
C MET A 120 5.72 -0.29 -15.17
N PRO A 121 6.35 0.73 -15.79
CA PRO A 121 6.89 0.57 -17.13
C PRO A 121 7.92 -0.56 -17.15
N ILE A 122 7.89 -1.36 -18.20
CA ILE A 122 8.88 -2.41 -18.44
C ILE A 122 10.19 -1.73 -18.85
N ILE A 123 11.26 -2.00 -18.12
CA ILE A 123 12.60 -1.48 -18.40
C ILE A 123 13.33 -2.53 -19.24
N GLY A 124 13.74 -2.16 -20.45
CA GLY A 124 14.38 -3.07 -21.40
C GLY A 124 15.91 -3.03 -21.38
N THR A 125 16.50 -1.94 -20.88
CA THR A 125 17.95 -1.74 -20.89
C THR A 125 18.55 -2.11 -19.52
N PRO A 126 19.57 -2.99 -19.46
CA PRO A 126 20.28 -3.31 -18.23
C PRO A 126 20.80 -2.06 -17.51
N PHE A 127 20.57 -2.00 -16.20
CA PHE A 127 20.99 -0.94 -15.29
C PHE A 127 20.44 0.46 -15.60
N GLU A 128 19.52 0.62 -16.56
CA GLU A 128 18.88 1.92 -16.81
C GLU A 128 18.08 2.39 -15.59
N ARG A 129 17.38 1.45 -14.95
CA ARG A 129 16.71 1.66 -13.65
C ARG A 129 17.15 0.59 -12.67
N ILE A 130 17.65 1.02 -11.52
CA ILE A 130 17.96 0.14 -10.40
C ILE A 130 17.07 0.43 -9.19
N GLY A 131 16.72 -0.62 -8.45
CA GLY A 131 16.14 -0.51 -7.12
C GLY A 131 17.22 -0.63 -6.07
N MET A 132 17.13 0.16 -5.01
CA MET A 132 18.06 0.11 -3.89
C MET A 132 17.34 0.02 -2.55
N ASP A 133 17.78 -0.91 -1.72
CA ASP A 133 17.28 -1.08 -0.35
C ASP A 133 18.44 -1.39 0.61
N ILE A 134 18.24 -1.12 1.90
CA ILE A 134 19.15 -1.50 2.97
C ILE A 134 18.48 -2.55 3.85
N VAL A 135 19.05 -3.75 3.88
CA VAL A 135 18.64 -4.80 4.81
C VAL A 135 19.48 -4.73 6.08
N GLY A 136 18.83 -4.57 7.23
CA GLY A 136 19.47 -4.66 8.54
C GLY A 136 18.79 -3.76 9.59
N PRO A 137 19.37 -3.67 10.81
CA PRO A 137 20.57 -4.38 11.23
C PRO A 137 20.36 -5.90 11.33
N VAL A 138 21.38 -6.66 10.93
CA VAL A 138 21.48 -8.12 11.18
C VAL A 138 22.57 -8.40 12.22
N GLU A 139 22.71 -9.67 12.58
CA GLU A 139 23.77 -10.14 13.47
C GLU A 139 25.14 -9.72 12.95
N ARG A 140 26.04 -9.32 13.85
CA ARG A 140 27.31 -8.75 13.41
C ARG A 140 28.21 -9.86 12.89
N SER A 141 28.64 -9.74 11.64
CA SER A 141 29.57 -10.72 11.09
C SER A 141 30.95 -10.64 11.74
N LYS A 142 31.76 -11.69 11.61
CA LYS A 142 33.16 -11.69 12.08
C LYS A 142 33.99 -10.56 11.45
N SER A 143 33.69 -10.20 10.20
CA SER A 143 34.29 -9.06 9.49
C SER A 143 33.74 -7.68 9.95
N GLY A 144 32.74 -7.70 10.82
CA GLY A 144 32.14 -6.53 11.46
C GLY A 144 30.99 -5.88 10.68
N TYR A 145 30.45 -6.54 9.67
CA TYR A 145 29.30 -6.04 8.90
C TYR A 145 27.99 -6.25 9.65
N ARG A 146 27.04 -5.34 9.48
CA ARG A 146 25.70 -5.40 10.13
C ARG A 146 24.54 -5.06 9.20
N TYR A 147 24.82 -4.62 7.98
CA TYR A 147 23.80 -4.23 7.01
C TYR A 147 24.21 -4.72 5.63
N MET A 148 23.25 -4.76 4.72
CA MET A 148 23.45 -5.10 3.31
C MET A 148 22.82 -4.01 2.46
N LEU A 149 23.61 -3.34 1.62
CA LEU A 149 23.08 -2.52 0.54
C LEU A 149 22.75 -3.44 -0.62
N VAL A 150 21.47 -3.53 -0.93
CA VAL A 150 20.96 -4.37 -2.01
C VAL A 150 20.61 -3.50 -3.21
N ILE A 151 21.09 -3.89 -4.37
CA ILE A 151 20.81 -3.26 -5.65
C ILE A 151 20.20 -4.31 -6.57
N SER A 152 19.11 -3.97 -7.25
CA SER A 152 18.47 -4.87 -8.21
C SER A 152 18.22 -4.15 -9.52
N ASP A 153 18.68 -4.73 -10.63
CA ASP A 153 18.40 -4.22 -11.97
C ASP A 153 16.97 -4.54 -12.41
N TYR A 154 16.22 -3.53 -12.87
CA TYR A 154 14.83 -3.74 -13.30
C TYR A 154 14.70 -4.47 -14.63
N ALA A 155 15.71 -4.43 -15.50
CA ALA A 155 15.63 -5.12 -16.80
C ALA A 155 15.95 -6.62 -16.65
N THR A 156 17.14 -6.94 -16.14
CA THR A 156 17.66 -8.31 -16.07
C THR A 156 17.30 -9.05 -14.78
N LYS A 157 16.79 -8.34 -13.76
CA LYS A 157 16.61 -8.83 -12.38
C LYS A 157 17.91 -9.18 -11.67
N TYR A 158 19.05 -8.74 -12.19
CA TYR A 158 20.36 -9.05 -11.64
C TYR A 158 20.55 -8.37 -10.27
N PRO A 159 20.81 -9.15 -9.20
CA PRO A 159 21.06 -8.58 -7.88
C PRO A 159 22.55 -8.31 -7.66
N GLU A 160 22.84 -7.26 -6.90
CA GLU A 160 24.16 -6.99 -6.31
C GLU A 160 23.97 -6.65 -4.82
N VAL A 161 24.83 -7.18 -3.95
CA VAL A 161 24.73 -6.93 -2.50
C VAL A 161 26.10 -6.56 -1.95
N PHE A 162 26.16 -5.41 -1.28
CA PHE A 162 27.36 -4.96 -0.57
C PHE A 162 27.16 -5.07 0.94
N PRO A 163 27.99 -5.83 1.66
CA PRO A 163 27.97 -5.85 3.11
C PRO A 163 28.50 -4.51 3.67
N LEU A 164 27.78 -3.92 4.63
CA LEU A 164 28.06 -2.62 5.21
C LEU A 164 28.21 -2.69 6.73
N LYS A 165 29.18 -1.96 7.29
CA LYS A 165 29.37 -1.82 8.74
C LYS A 165 28.40 -0.81 9.35
N ASN A 166 27.97 0.17 8.57
CA ASN A 166 27.03 1.21 8.94
C ASN A 166 26.31 1.74 7.69
N ILE A 167 25.23 2.47 7.90
CA ILE A 167 24.32 2.99 6.86
C ILE A 167 24.55 4.48 6.57
N LYS A 168 25.72 5.03 6.95
CA LYS A 168 26.04 6.44 6.71
C LYS A 168 26.11 6.71 5.20
N ALA A 169 25.65 7.88 4.80
CA ALA A 169 25.63 8.33 3.40
C ALA A 169 26.97 8.15 2.68
N LYS A 170 28.10 8.46 3.34
CA LYS A 170 29.45 8.31 2.77
C LYS A 170 29.78 6.86 2.41
N THR A 171 29.39 5.92 3.27
CA THR A 171 29.61 4.49 3.05
C THR A 171 28.77 3.99 1.87
N VAL A 172 27.50 4.38 1.79
CA VAL A 172 26.62 4.05 0.65
C VAL A 172 27.17 4.65 -0.65
N ALA A 173 27.58 5.92 -0.64
CA ALA A 173 28.14 6.59 -1.81
C ALA A 173 29.42 5.89 -2.32
N PHE A 174 30.29 5.41 -1.43
CA PHE A 174 31.48 4.65 -1.83
C PHE A 174 31.11 3.34 -2.54
N CYS A 175 30.15 2.58 -2.00
CA CYS A 175 29.66 1.36 -2.65
C CYS A 175 29.04 1.65 -4.02
N LEU A 176 28.31 2.76 -4.15
CA LEU A 176 27.75 3.17 -5.44
C LEU A 176 28.82 3.49 -6.47
N VAL A 177 29.92 4.15 -6.10
CA VAL A 177 31.04 4.38 -7.03
C VAL A 177 31.65 3.06 -7.51
N GLN A 178 31.84 2.09 -6.61
CA GLN A 178 32.33 0.74 -6.95
C GLN A 178 31.35 -0.06 -7.81
N PHE A 179 30.05 0.21 -7.68
CA PHE A 179 29.03 -0.39 -8.53
C PHE A 179 29.05 0.25 -9.93
N PHE A 180 28.94 1.58 -10.00
CA PHE A 180 28.87 2.31 -11.26
C PHE A 180 30.14 2.17 -12.10
N SER A 181 31.31 1.95 -11.49
CA SER A 181 32.56 1.69 -12.23
C SER A 181 32.53 0.39 -13.02
N ARG A 182 31.65 -0.56 -12.68
CA ARG A 182 31.53 -1.86 -13.36
C ARG A 182 30.39 -1.88 -14.36
N VAL A 183 29.29 -1.18 -14.08
CA VAL A 183 28.05 -1.30 -14.85
C VAL A 183 27.61 -0.01 -15.54
N GLY A 184 28.31 1.10 -15.29
CA GLY A 184 27.91 2.44 -15.72
C GLY A 184 26.93 3.12 -14.76
N PHE A 185 26.58 4.37 -15.08
CA PHE A 185 25.64 5.16 -14.29
C PHE A 185 24.19 4.89 -14.73
N PRO A 186 23.28 4.57 -13.80
CA PRO A 186 21.87 4.38 -14.13
C PRO A 186 21.23 5.70 -14.53
N ARG A 187 20.18 5.65 -15.35
CA ARG A 187 19.31 6.83 -15.56
C ARG A 187 18.48 7.10 -14.31
N GLU A 188 18.04 6.04 -13.63
CA GLU A 188 17.06 6.13 -12.57
C GLU A 188 17.39 5.22 -11.38
N ILE A 189 17.26 5.76 -10.18
CA ILE A 189 17.37 5.00 -8.94
C ILE A 189 16.05 5.09 -8.20
N LEU A 190 15.42 3.94 -7.96
CA LEU A 190 14.28 3.83 -7.09
C LEU A 190 14.76 3.43 -5.69
N THR A 191 14.43 4.25 -4.69
CA THR A 191 14.65 3.92 -3.28
C THR A 191 13.35 3.97 -2.52
N ASP A 192 13.29 3.26 -1.40
CA ASP A 192 12.31 3.53 -0.36
C ASP A 192 12.52 4.92 0.28
N GLN A 193 11.64 5.30 1.21
CA GLN A 193 11.75 6.55 1.96
C GLN A 193 12.65 6.46 3.20
N GLY A 194 13.55 5.47 3.27
CA GLY A 194 14.52 5.37 4.35
C GLY A 194 15.36 6.65 4.47
N THR A 195 15.50 7.16 5.70
CA THR A 195 16.27 8.38 6.02
C THR A 195 17.70 8.33 5.50
N ASN A 196 18.29 7.14 5.41
CA ASN A 196 19.67 6.93 4.92
C ASN A 196 19.86 7.33 3.45
N PHE A 197 18.86 7.06 2.61
CA PHE A 197 18.87 7.46 1.19
C PHE A 197 18.48 8.92 1.00
N MET A 198 18.04 9.62 2.05
CA MET A 198 17.62 11.03 2.01
C MET A 198 18.72 12.02 2.38
N SER A 199 19.94 11.56 2.64
CA SER A 199 21.05 12.47 2.94
C SER A 199 21.31 13.49 1.83
N THR A 200 21.70 14.70 2.23
CA THR A 200 22.12 15.78 1.33
C THR A 200 23.26 15.33 0.41
N LEU A 201 24.19 14.54 0.95
CA LEU A 201 25.31 13.98 0.19
C LEU A 201 24.82 13.11 -0.98
N LEU A 202 23.96 12.12 -0.75
CA LEU A 202 23.48 11.26 -1.84
C LEU A 202 22.65 12.04 -2.86
N LYS A 203 21.88 13.04 -2.42
CA LYS A 203 21.16 13.94 -3.33
C LYS A 203 22.12 14.68 -4.27
N GLN A 204 23.22 15.21 -3.74
CA GLN A 204 24.25 15.89 -4.53
C GLN A 204 24.94 14.92 -5.50
N VAL A 205 25.28 13.71 -5.05
CA VAL A 205 25.87 12.66 -5.91
C VAL A 205 24.96 12.37 -7.09
N TYR A 206 23.67 12.14 -6.85
CA TYR A 206 22.72 11.88 -7.94
C TYR A 206 22.59 13.06 -8.91
N GLN A 207 22.56 14.29 -8.39
CA GLN A 207 22.47 15.49 -9.22
C GLN A 207 23.71 15.68 -10.11
N LEU A 208 24.91 15.51 -9.55
CA LEU A 208 26.17 15.63 -10.29
C LEU A 208 26.30 14.57 -11.39
N LEU A 209 25.77 13.37 -11.15
CA LEU A 209 25.80 12.26 -12.09
C LEU A 209 24.61 12.24 -13.06
N GLY A 210 23.69 13.21 -12.97
CA GLY A 210 22.48 13.26 -13.80
C GLY A 210 21.48 12.12 -13.55
N ILE A 211 21.53 11.50 -12.37
CA ILE A 211 20.70 10.35 -12.00
C ILE A 211 19.35 10.83 -11.45
N ARG A 212 18.25 10.38 -12.07
CA ARG A 212 16.90 10.69 -11.63
C ARG A 212 16.50 9.81 -10.44
N ARG A 213 16.26 10.44 -9.29
CA ARG A 213 15.75 9.72 -8.12
C ARG A 213 14.24 9.54 -8.19
N LEU A 214 13.80 8.29 -8.20
CA LEU A 214 12.43 7.88 -7.99
C LEU A 214 12.21 7.52 -6.52
N ARG A 215 10.99 7.77 -6.02
CA ARG A 215 10.60 7.45 -4.64
C ARG A 215 9.29 6.69 -4.66
N THR A 216 9.19 5.68 -3.81
CA THR A 216 7.89 5.09 -3.49
C THR A 216 7.07 6.11 -2.70
N THR A 217 5.76 6.19 -2.95
CA THR A 217 4.87 6.97 -2.06
C THR A 217 4.79 6.24 -0.72
N PRO A 218 4.64 6.95 0.42
CA PRO A 218 4.44 6.30 1.71
C PRO A 218 3.28 5.31 1.60
N TYR A 219 3.46 4.09 2.10
CA TYR A 219 2.43 3.03 2.12
C TYR A 219 2.04 2.42 0.76
N HIS A 220 2.79 2.67 -0.33
CA HIS A 220 2.73 1.87 -1.56
C HIS A 220 4.06 1.14 -1.83
N PRO A 221 4.39 0.09 -1.07
CA PRO A 221 5.59 -0.73 -1.29
C PRO A 221 5.58 -1.45 -2.64
N GLN A 222 4.42 -1.55 -3.30
CA GLN A 222 4.26 -2.18 -4.62
C GLN A 222 5.21 -1.59 -5.70
N THR A 223 5.61 -0.32 -5.56
CA THR A 223 6.51 0.34 -6.52
C THR A 223 7.94 -0.20 -6.44
N ASP A 224 8.41 -0.65 -5.27
CA ASP A 224 9.75 -1.26 -5.09
C ASP A 224 9.69 -2.79 -4.87
N GLY A 225 8.61 -3.41 -5.35
CA GLY A 225 8.37 -4.83 -5.10
C GLY A 225 9.43 -5.77 -5.72
N LEU A 226 10.33 -5.29 -6.61
CA LEU A 226 11.42 -6.11 -7.13
C LEU A 226 12.50 -6.34 -6.07
N THR A 227 13.06 -5.25 -5.53
CA THR A 227 14.12 -5.32 -4.51
C THR A 227 13.60 -5.96 -3.23
N GLU A 228 12.35 -5.67 -2.83
CA GLU A 228 11.72 -6.31 -1.68
C GLU A 228 11.61 -7.84 -1.85
N ARG A 229 11.14 -8.31 -3.02
CA ARG A 229 11.05 -9.76 -3.31
C ARG A 229 12.41 -10.43 -3.25
N PHE A 230 13.42 -9.82 -3.88
CA PHE A 230 14.78 -10.34 -3.81
C PHE A 230 15.30 -10.39 -2.36
N ASN A 231 15.03 -9.36 -1.55
CA ASN A 231 15.41 -9.33 -0.14
C ASN A 231 14.77 -10.46 0.66
N GLN A 232 13.52 -10.81 0.37
CA GLN A 232 12.86 -11.97 0.99
C GLN A 232 13.55 -13.27 0.58
N THR A 233 13.85 -13.47 -0.70
CA THR A 233 14.57 -14.65 -1.19
C THR A 233 15.97 -14.75 -0.58
N LEU A 234 16.73 -13.66 -0.54
CA LEU A 234 18.06 -13.60 0.07
C LEU A 234 18.03 -13.98 1.56
N LYS A 235 17.06 -13.45 2.33
CA LYS A 235 16.89 -13.81 3.74
C LYS A 235 16.57 -15.29 3.91
N GLN A 236 15.72 -15.86 3.05
CA GLN A 236 15.39 -17.29 3.09
C GLN A 236 16.60 -18.17 2.75
N MET A 237 17.41 -17.77 1.77
CA MET A 237 18.66 -18.46 1.44
C MET A 237 19.64 -18.38 2.62
N LEU A 238 19.92 -17.18 3.14
CA LEU A 238 20.84 -17.00 4.27
C LEU A 238 20.46 -17.82 5.49
N ARG A 239 19.18 -17.89 5.86
CA ARG A 239 18.69 -18.70 6.99
C ARG A 239 19.08 -20.19 6.89
N LYS A 240 19.35 -20.71 5.69
CA LYS A 240 19.70 -22.13 5.47
C LYS A 240 21.20 -22.40 5.56
N PHE A 241 22.04 -21.40 5.34
CA PHE A 241 23.51 -21.56 5.24
C PHE A 241 24.27 -20.93 6.40
N VAL A 242 23.71 -19.88 6.99
CA VAL A 242 24.33 -19.18 8.12
C VAL A 242 24.39 -20.08 9.34
N ASN A 243 25.49 -20.00 10.08
CA ASN A 243 25.67 -20.78 11.30
C ASN A 243 24.68 -20.39 12.40
N ASN A 244 24.60 -21.20 13.47
CA ASN A 244 23.68 -20.96 14.60
C ASN A 244 23.88 -19.59 15.27
N THR A 245 25.07 -18.99 15.17
CA THR A 245 25.38 -17.68 15.76
C THR A 245 25.07 -16.51 14.85
N GLY A 246 24.77 -16.73 13.57
CA GLY A 246 24.50 -15.63 12.64
C GLY A 246 25.75 -14.88 12.16
N THR A 247 26.98 -15.31 12.47
CA THR A 247 28.17 -14.44 12.37
C THR A 247 28.97 -14.56 11.06
N ASP A 248 28.56 -15.42 10.14
CA ASP A 248 29.26 -15.73 8.89
C ASP A 248 28.46 -15.40 7.62
N TRP A 249 27.32 -14.71 7.75
CA TRP A 249 26.42 -14.40 6.63
C TRP A 249 27.08 -13.66 5.46
N ASP A 250 28.09 -12.84 5.74
CA ASP A 250 28.82 -12.06 4.73
C ASP A 250 29.66 -12.96 3.80
N GLN A 251 30.16 -14.08 4.32
CA GLN A 251 30.95 -15.05 3.57
C GLN A 251 30.08 -15.84 2.57
N TRP A 252 28.79 -16.00 2.87
CA TRP A 252 27.86 -16.73 2.02
C TRP A 252 27.34 -15.89 0.83
N LEU A 253 27.42 -14.57 0.89
CA LEU A 253 26.86 -13.68 -0.15
C LEU A 253 27.32 -14.02 -1.58
N PRO A 254 28.61 -14.24 -1.89
CA PRO A 254 29.04 -14.54 -3.26
C PRO A 254 28.35 -15.80 -3.83
N TYR A 255 28.22 -16.85 -3.03
CA TYR A 255 27.61 -18.12 -3.42
C TYR A 255 26.10 -17.98 -3.63
N LEU A 256 25.42 -17.27 -2.72
CA LEU A 256 23.96 -17.09 -2.82
C LEU A 256 23.57 -16.16 -3.96
N LEU A 257 24.38 -15.13 -4.23
CA LEU A 257 24.19 -14.27 -5.39
C LEU A 257 24.41 -15.05 -6.69
N PHE A 258 25.44 -15.90 -6.74
CA PHE A 258 25.68 -16.78 -7.88
C PHE A 258 24.47 -17.69 -8.15
N ALA A 259 24.00 -18.40 -7.11
CA ALA A 259 22.85 -19.30 -7.23
C ALA A 259 21.58 -18.59 -7.73
N TYR A 260 21.35 -17.33 -7.29
CA TYR A 260 20.22 -16.55 -7.79
C TYR A 260 20.39 -16.09 -9.24
N ARG A 261 21.62 -15.74 -9.64
CA ARG A 261 21.94 -15.25 -10.98
C ARG A 261 21.91 -16.35 -12.04
N GLU A 262 22.16 -17.59 -11.64
CA GLU A 262 22.19 -18.78 -12.51
C GLU A 262 20.80 -19.30 -12.88
N VAL A 263 19.79 -19.12 -12.00
CA VAL A 263 18.49 -19.75 -12.18
C VAL A 263 17.48 -18.82 -12.89
N PRO A 264 16.71 -19.32 -13.87
CA PRO A 264 15.67 -18.55 -14.54
C PRO A 264 14.64 -17.90 -13.61
N GLN A 265 14.34 -16.63 -13.85
CA GLN A 265 13.30 -15.91 -13.13
C GLN A 265 11.96 -16.08 -13.82
N ALA A 266 10.90 -16.42 -13.07
CA ALA A 266 9.56 -16.63 -13.62
C ALA A 266 9.03 -15.40 -14.40
N SER A 267 9.44 -14.18 -14.03
CA SER A 267 8.99 -12.96 -14.70
C SER A 267 9.61 -12.71 -16.07
N THR A 268 10.81 -13.23 -16.32
CA THR A 268 11.56 -13.00 -17.57
C THR A 268 11.70 -14.27 -18.41
N GLY A 269 11.64 -15.45 -17.77
CA GLY A 269 11.88 -16.75 -18.41
C GLY A 269 13.36 -17.10 -18.60
N PHE A 270 14.28 -16.21 -18.19
CA PHE A 270 15.72 -16.38 -18.33
C PHE A 270 16.42 -16.09 -17.00
N SER A 271 17.64 -16.60 -16.83
CA SER A 271 18.43 -16.27 -15.65
C SER A 271 18.91 -14.82 -15.72
N PRO A 272 19.10 -14.14 -14.57
CA PRO A 272 19.64 -12.79 -14.57
C PRO A 272 21.03 -12.70 -15.20
N PHE A 273 21.86 -13.74 -15.06
CA PHE A 273 23.18 -13.80 -15.67
C PHE A 273 23.10 -13.82 -17.20
N GLU A 274 22.28 -14.71 -17.78
CA GLU A 274 22.13 -14.80 -19.23
C GLU A 274 21.60 -13.52 -19.84
N LEU A 275 20.61 -12.88 -19.21
CA LEU A 275 20.04 -11.62 -19.71
C LEU A 275 21.04 -10.47 -19.70
N LEU A 276 22.02 -10.51 -18.79
CA LEU A 276 23.04 -9.48 -18.68
C LEU A 276 24.23 -9.74 -19.61
N TYR A 277 24.74 -10.96 -19.62
CA TYR A 277 25.98 -11.31 -20.31
C TYR A 277 25.77 -11.99 -21.67
N GLY A 278 24.54 -12.31 -22.05
CA GLY A 278 24.22 -12.92 -23.35
C GLY A 278 24.73 -14.36 -23.50
N HIS A 279 25.08 -15.03 -22.41
CA HIS A 279 25.48 -16.44 -22.41
C HIS A 279 25.13 -17.13 -21.10
N GLU A 280 25.02 -18.46 -21.16
CA GLU A 280 24.81 -19.31 -20.00
C GLU A 280 25.99 -19.22 -19.03
N VAL A 281 25.69 -19.26 -17.73
CA VAL A 281 26.72 -19.29 -16.70
C VAL A 281 27.33 -20.69 -16.63
N ARG A 282 28.65 -20.76 -16.58
CA ARG A 282 29.37 -22.02 -16.34
C ARG A 282 29.41 -22.30 -14.83
N GLY A 283 28.30 -22.81 -14.29
CA GLY A 283 28.17 -23.17 -12.88
C GLY A 283 28.61 -24.59 -12.53
N PRO A 284 28.46 -25.00 -11.26
CA PRO A 284 28.93 -26.30 -10.78
C PRO A 284 28.37 -27.51 -11.55
N LEU A 285 27.09 -27.45 -11.96
CA LEU A 285 26.46 -28.54 -12.73
C LEU A 285 26.97 -28.60 -14.18
N SER A 286 27.21 -27.44 -14.81
CA SER A 286 27.86 -27.38 -16.13
C SER A 286 29.25 -27.99 -16.07
N LEU A 287 30.04 -27.61 -15.05
CA LEU A 287 31.38 -28.13 -14.85
C LEU A 287 31.37 -29.66 -14.64
N LEU A 288 30.46 -30.18 -13.82
CA LEU A 288 30.34 -31.61 -13.58
C LEU A 288 30.00 -32.38 -14.86
N ARG A 289 29.06 -31.84 -15.65
CA ARG A 289 28.69 -32.39 -16.95
C ARG A 289 29.87 -32.43 -17.92
N GLU A 290 30.61 -31.34 -18.03
CA GLU A 290 31.82 -31.25 -18.89
C GLU A 290 32.88 -32.29 -18.50
N ILE A 291 33.10 -32.50 -17.20
CA ILE A 291 34.05 -33.51 -16.69
C ILE A 291 33.59 -34.93 -17.04
N TRP A 292 32.30 -35.23 -16.90
CA TRP A 292 31.75 -36.58 -17.14
C TRP A 292 31.61 -36.93 -18.61
N GLU A 293 31.29 -35.96 -19.46
CA GLU A 293 31.12 -36.19 -20.90
C GLU A 293 32.47 -36.37 -21.63
N GLU A 294 33.61 -36.33 -20.91
CA GLU A 294 34.97 -36.30 -21.48
C GLU A 294 35.07 -35.35 -22.68
N GLN A 295 34.25 -34.29 -22.66
CA GLN A 295 34.32 -33.25 -23.66
C GLN A 295 35.69 -32.62 -23.45
N GLU A 296 36.62 -32.89 -24.36
CA GLU A 296 37.71 -31.98 -24.72
C GLU A 296 37.04 -30.67 -25.21
N GLY A 297 36.42 -29.96 -24.27
CA GLY A 297 35.33 -29.02 -24.46
C GLY A 297 35.83 -27.66 -24.86
N ARG A 298 36.52 -27.59 -25.99
CA ARG A 298 36.54 -26.39 -26.80
C ARG A 298 35.94 -26.80 -28.13
N GLY A 299 34.65 -26.50 -28.32
CA GLY A 299 34.16 -26.28 -29.68
C GLY A 299 35.13 -25.36 -30.42
N GLU A 300 35.14 -25.43 -31.75
CA GLU A 300 36.11 -24.67 -32.57
C GLU A 300 36.27 -23.24 -32.03
N PRO A 301 37.51 -22.75 -31.85
CA PRO A 301 37.75 -21.45 -31.26
C PRO A 301 37.00 -20.37 -32.05
N VAL A 302 35.91 -19.87 -31.47
CA VAL A 302 35.12 -18.79 -32.05
C VAL A 302 35.93 -17.52 -31.91
N ASN A 303 36.25 -16.88 -33.03
CA ASN A 303 36.91 -15.58 -32.98
C ASN A 303 36.00 -14.55 -32.28
N VAL A 304 36.62 -13.51 -31.69
CA VAL A 304 35.90 -12.52 -30.89
C VAL A 304 34.79 -11.82 -31.67
N VAL A 305 34.98 -11.57 -32.96
CA VAL A 305 33.98 -10.88 -33.80
C VAL A 305 32.73 -11.75 -33.96
N SER A 306 32.91 -13.03 -34.32
CA SER A 306 31.81 -13.99 -34.43
C SER A 306 31.09 -14.16 -33.09
N TYR A 307 31.83 -14.22 -31.98
CA TYR A 307 31.24 -14.27 -30.65
C TYR A 307 30.36 -13.04 -30.36
N VAL A 308 30.84 -11.83 -30.65
CA VAL A 308 30.09 -10.59 -30.42
C VAL A 308 28.83 -10.54 -31.29
N VAL A 309 28.90 -10.95 -32.56
CA VAL A 309 27.73 -10.99 -33.46
C VAL A 309 26.68 -11.96 -32.92
N GLN A 310 27.08 -13.19 -32.59
CA GLN A 310 26.18 -14.21 -32.03
C GLN A 310 25.58 -13.78 -30.68
N MET A 311 26.39 -13.15 -29.82
CA MET A 311 25.94 -12.62 -28.53
C MET A 311 24.89 -11.53 -28.72
N ARG A 312 25.08 -10.60 -29.67
CA ARG A 312 24.09 -9.57 -29.98
C ARG A 312 22.77 -10.15 -30.46
N GLU A 313 22.80 -11.07 -31.42
CA GLU A 313 21.60 -11.76 -31.92
C GLU A 313 20.88 -12.55 -30.82
N ARG A 314 21.63 -13.14 -29.89
CA ARG A 314 21.05 -13.83 -28.73
C ARG A 314 20.38 -12.84 -27.78
N LEU A 315 21.06 -11.74 -27.42
CA LEU A 315 20.52 -10.71 -26.54
C LEU A 315 19.26 -10.04 -27.12
N GLU A 316 19.23 -9.78 -28.43
CA GLU A 316 18.04 -9.22 -29.11
C GLU A 316 16.84 -10.16 -28.95
N ARG A 317 17.00 -11.45 -29.30
CA ARG A 317 15.94 -12.47 -29.13
C ARG A 317 15.50 -12.63 -27.68
N MET A 318 16.46 -12.70 -26.75
CA MET A 318 16.16 -12.84 -25.32
C MET A 318 15.41 -11.63 -24.77
N SER A 319 15.78 -10.42 -25.20
CA SER A 319 15.12 -9.18 -24.79
C SER A 319 13.66 -9.15 -25.23
N GLU A 320 13.37 -9.51 -26.48
CA GLU A 320 11.99 -9.58 -27.01
C GLU A 320 11.13 -10.58 -26.21
N LEU A 321 11.65 -11.78 -25.99
CA LEU A 321 10.96 -12.83 -25.22
C LEU A 321 10.76 -12.42 -23.76
N ALA A 322 11.79 -11.84 -23.11
CA ALA A 322 11.71 -11.37 -21.73
C ALA A 322 10.68 -10.24 -21.58
N GLN A 323 10.60 -9.30 -22.53
CA GLN A 323 9.59 -8.25 -22.54
C GLN A 323 8.18 -8.82 -22.70
N ALA A 324 7.99 -9.79 -23.59
CA ALA A 324 6.71 -10.47 -23.76
C ALA A 324 6.27 -11.20 -22.47
N HIS A 325 7.19 -11.93 -21.82
CA HIS A 325 6.94 -12.58 -20.53
C HIS A 325 6.60 -11.59 -19.42
N MET A 326 7.35 -10.49 -19.30
CA MET A 326 7.07 -9.45 -18.31
C MET A 326 5.71 -8.81 -18.53
N LYS A 327 5.33 -8.53 -19.79
CA LYS A 327 4.02 -7.96 -20.14
C LYS A 327 2.89 -8.92 -19.76
N LYS A 328 3.04 -10.21 -20.07
CA LYS A 328 2.07 -11.26 -19.70
C LYS A 328 1.91 -11.37 -18.18
N ALA A 329 3.03 -11.41 -17.45
CA ALA A 329 3.03 -11.49 -15.98
C ALA A 329 2.36 -10.25 -15.35
N GLN A 330 2.66 -9.04 -15.84
CA GLN A 330 2.00 -7.81 -15.39
C GLN A 330 0.49 -7.82 -15.66
N GLN A 331 0.05 -8.32 -16.83
CA GLN A 331 -1.37 -8.43 -17.16
C GLN A 331 -2.11 -9.42 -16.25
N GLN A 332 -1.51 -10.58 -15.99
CA GLN A 332 -2.08 -11.58 -15.07
C GLN A 332 -2.18 -11.04 -13.64
N GLN A 333 -1.13 -10.39 -13.15
CA GLN A 333 -1.12 -9.76 -11.83
C GLN A 333 -2.19 -8.66 -11.73
N LYS A 334 -2.29 -7.79 -12.74
CA LYS A 334 -3.31 -6.73 -12.80
C LYS A 334 -4.72 -7.32 -12.82
N SER A 335 -4.98 -8.31 -13.66
CA SER A 335 -6.28 -8.97 -13.76
C SER A 335 -6.71 -9.59 -12.43
N GLY A 336 -5.81 -10.26 -11.71
CA GLY A 336 -6.13 -10.83 -10.40
C GLY A 336 -6.31 -9.78 -9.31
N TYR A 337 -5.47 -8.74 -9.30
CA TYR A 337 -5.55 -7.67 -8.32
C TYR A 337 -6.84 -6.83 -8.47
N ASP A 338 -7.20 -6.49 -9.71
CA ASP A 338 -8.28 -5.56 -10.02
C ASP A 338 -9.68 -6.16 -9.81
N GLN A 339 -9.82 -7.49 -9.66
CA GLN A 339 -11.11 -8.15 -9.33
C GLN A 339 -11.75 -7.61 -8.03
N SER A 340 -10.93 -7.23 -7.07
CA SER A 340 -11.36 -6.67 -5.78
C SER A 340 -11.20 -5.15 -5.69
N ALA A 341 -10.69 -4.53 -6.76
CA ALA A 341 -10.44 -3.11 -6.80
C ALA A 341 -11.72 -2.33 -7.12
N ARG A 342 -11.81 -1.10 -6.62
CA ARG A 342 -12.83 -0.15 -7.08
C ARG A 342 -12.17 1.16 -7.47
N GLU A 343 -12.62 1.70 -8.59
CA GLU A 343 -12.18 3.02 -9.02
C GLU A 343 -12.69 4.08 -8.04
N ARG A 344 -11.77 4.94 -7.60
CA ARG A 344 -12.07 6.08 -6.75
C ARG A 344 -11.34 7.29 -7.32
N SER A 345 -12.08 8.36 -7.54
CA SER A 345 -11.51 9.65 -7.90
C SER A 345 -11.86 10.67 -6.84
N PHE A 346 -10.86 11.48 -6.46
CA PHE A 346 -11.04 12.61 -5.57
C PHE A 346 -10.75 13.91 -6.33
N SER A 347 -11.48 14.97 -5.97
CA SER A 347 -11.28 16.30 -6.56
C SER A 347 -10.47 17.19 -5.62
N PRO A 348 -9.65 18.13 -6.13
CA PRO A 348 -9.06 19.18 -5.30
C PRO A 348 -10.12 19.88 -4.43
N GLY A 349 -9.80 20.13 -3.16
CA GLY A 349 -10.70 20.68 -2.15
C GLY A 349 -11.55 19.65 -1.41
N GLN A 350 -11.65 18.41 -1.90
CA GLN A 350 -12.42 17.35 -1.23
C GLN A 350 -11.77 16.94 0.10
N GLN A 351 -12.60 16.75 1.14
CA GLN A 351 -12.15 16.23 2.43
C GLN A 351 -12.03 14.72 2.40
N VAL A 352 -10.88 14.21 2.86
CA VAL A 352 -10.57 12.78 2.92
C VAL A 352 -9.96 12.44 4.28
N LEU A 353 -10.09 11.18 4.68
CA LEU A 353 -9.34 10.61 5.81
C LEU A 353 -8.09 9.92 5.26
N VAL A 354 -6.98 10.01 5.99
CA VAL A 354 -5.70 9.37 5.66
C VAL A 354 -5.40 8.33 6.73
N LEU A 355 -5.11 7.10 6.31
CA LEU A 355 -4.70 6.04 7.21
C LEU A 355 -3.19 6.15 7.47
N LEU A 356 -2.81 6.50 8.70
CA LEU A 356 -1.41 6.68 9.11
C LEU A 356 -1.06 5.70 10.24
N PRO A 357 0.16 5.14 10.29
CA PRO A 357 0.61 4.35 11.43
C PRO A 357 0.58 5.20 12.70
N SER A 358 0.18 4.56 13.79
CA SER A 358 0.22 5.15 15.13
C SER A 358 1.67 5.44 15.52
N GLU A 359 1.92 6.61 16.12
CA GLU A 359 3.25 7.03 16.57
C GLU A 359 3.89 6.00 17.53
N ASN A 360 3.07 5.33 18.33
CA ASN A 360 3.51 4.36 19.34
C ASN A 360 3.55 2.92 18.85
N ASP A 361 2.92 2.58 17.72
CA ASP A 361 2.90 1.22 17.22
C ASP A 361 2.74 1.20 15.69
N LYS A 362 3.83 0.90 14.98
CA LYS A 362 3.89 0.88 13.52
C LYS A 362 2.97 -0.17 12.88
N LEU A 363 2.45 -1.10 13.69
CA LEU A 363 1.50 -2.13 13.25
C LEU A 363 0.04 -1.68 13.32
N LEU A 364 -0.27 -0.61 14.07
CA LEU A 364 -1.63 -0.10 14.24
C LEU A 364 -1.81 1.17 13.42
N ALA A 365 -2.43 1.06 12.25
CA ALA A 365 -2.79 2.21 11.46
C ALA A 365 -4.12 2.82 11.96
N LYS A 366 -4.16 4.14 12.11
CA LYS A 366 -5.35 4.91 12.52
C LYS A 366 -5.71 5.92 11.44
N TRP A 367 -7.01 6.06 11.18
CA TRP A 367 -7.51 7.11 10.31
C TRP A 367 -7.33 8.48 10.97
N GLN A 368 -6.77 9.42 10.22
CA GLN A 368 -6.56 10.81 10.63
C GLN A 368 -7.21 11.75 9.61
N GLY A 369 -7.61 12.95 10.06
CA GLY A 369 -8.27 13.96 9.24
C GLY A 369 -9.57 14.46 9.88
N PRO A 370 -10.49 15.06 9.08
CA PRO A 370 -10.40 15.21 7.63
C PRO A 370 -9.28 16.17 7.18
N VAL A 371 -8.60 15.83 6.09
CA VAL A 371 -7.63 16.69 5.39
C VAL A 371 -8.13 16.99 3.98
N LYS A 372 -7.70 18.11 3.39
CA LYS A 372 -8.10 18.46 2.03
C LYS A 372 -7.16 17.85 1.00
N VAL A 373 -7.72 17.39 -0.11
CA VAL A 373 -6.97 17.07 -1.32
C VAL A 373 -6.50 18.37 -1.97
N ILE A 374 -5.18 18.53 -2.12
CA ILE A 374 -4.57 19.69 -2.77
C ILE A 374 -4.57 19.51 -4.29
N LYS A 375 -4.08 18.34 -4.75
CA LYS A 375 -3.90 18.07 -6.19
C LYS A 375 -3.93 16.57 -6.49
N LYS A 376 -4.45 16.21 -7.66
CA LYS A 376 -4.32 14.87 -8.26
C LYS A 376 -2.98 14.75 -8.98
N LEU A 377 -2.13 13.81 -8.54
CA LEU A 377 -0.79 13.57 -9.11
C LEU A 377 -0.78 12.44 -10.14
N GLY A 378 -1.75 11.53 -10.06
CA GLY A 378 -1.91 10.42 -11.00
C GLY A 378 -3.31 9.79 -10.91
N PRO A 379 -3.54 8.65 -11.60
CA PRO A 379 -4.83 7.96 -11.56
C PRO A 379 -5.28 7.60 -10.13
N THR A 380 -4.33 7.18 -9.29
CA THR A 380 -4.57 6.69 -7.92
C THR A 380 -3.77 7.45 -6.85
N THR A 381 -3.01 8.48 -7.23
CA THR A 381 -2.13 9.23 -6.32
C THR A 381 -2.59 10.67 -6.15
N TYR A 382 -2.73 11.11 -4.90
CA TYR A 382 -3.21 12.44 -4.53
C TYR A 382 -2.29 13.07 -3.49
N GLN A 383 -2.10 14.39 -3.59
CA GLN A 383 -1.44 15.18 -2.57
C GLN A 383 -2.51 15.75 -1.62
N VAL A 384 -2.28 15.63 -0.32
CA VAL A 384 -3.18 16.10 0.74
C VAL A 384 -2.43 17.05 1.69
N GLU A 385 -3.18 17.90 2.40
CA GLU A 385 -2.64 18.71 3.50
C GLU A 385 -2.12 17.81 4.64
N GLY A 386 -1.00 18.19 5.27
CA GLY A 386 -0.43 17.43 6.39
C GLY A 386 -1.31 17.53 7.65
N PRO A 387 -1.46 16.46 8.45
CA PRO A 387 -2.16 16.56 9.73
C PRO A 387 -1.42 17.55 10.63
N GLY A 388 -2.07 18.65 11.02
CA GLY A 388 -1.50 19.65 11.95
C GLY A 388 -1.00 20.96 11.33
N GLN A 389 -1.07 21.14 10.01
CA GLN A 389 -0.93 22.46 9.39
C GLN A 389 -2.32 23.07 9.19
N ARG A 390 -2.82 23.79 10.21
CA ARG A 390 -3.91 24.76 10.04
C ARG A 390 -3.34 26.15 9.88
#